data_AF-A0A2L0EHV9-F1
#
_entry.id   AF-A0A2L0EHV9-F1
#
_cell.length_a   1.000
_cell.length_b   1.000
_cell.length_c   1.000
_cell.angle_alpha   90.00
_cell.angle_beta   90.00
_cell.angle_gamma   90.00
#
_symmetry.space_group_name_H-M   'P 1'
#
loop_
_entity.id
_entity.type
_entity.pdbx_description
1 polymer ?
#
loop_
_entity_poly.entity_id
_entity_poly.type
_entity_poly.pdbx_seq_one_letter_code
_entity_poly.pdbx_strand_id
1 'polypeptide(L)'
;MSFKYTYAFGALLSLGLVGCVAADDGSVDADTMDVDSLSDALSTVRVEAEAQSWSISSGDKVETNSGNVKLRASQSGDFFKFSTSVEAGTYKIVLRYAKRNVYGKYDVKVAGSTVGSLDAYSSSTGDSWTTATLGEKALSGNVEFSFQVTGKSSSASGHDLKVDYIELVPVEGAGSDGADSGGADSGGTTTTGSGGVVKSTIVVKAGETFDGGGKRFIADADTLGDGSQGEGQKPVFKLEDGAKLKNVVLGAPAADGIHTYGNVTLENVVWEDIGEDALTVKGSGTVVIDGGSAKDGDDKVFQINAASTFKVSNFKATNAGKFIRQNGGTTFKVDVIIDRCDISKMKESIFRTDSSTSTVTMTNTRYSQIGNSPFIGVSSSNISTSNNTQY
;
A
#
# COMPACT_ATOMS: atom_id res chain seq x y z
N MET A 1 -46.49 -27.12 -13.20
CA MET A 1 -46.43 -26.90 -11.73
C MET A 1 -45.05 -27.31 -11.26
N SER A 2 -44.24 -26.57 -10.53
CA SER A 2 -44.17 -25.17 -10.15
C SER A 2 -42.70 -24.98 -9.74
N PHE A 3 -42.02 -23.94 -10.24
CA PHE A 3 -40.70 -23.55 -9.76
C PHE A 3 -40.82 -23.03 -8.32
N LYS A 4 -39.83 -23.32 -7.46
CA LYS A 4 -39.66 -22.69 -6.15
C LYS A 4 -38.34 -21.92 -6.14
N TYR A 5 -38.44 -20.60 -6.21
CA TYR A 5 -37.45 -19.66 -5.68
C TYR A 5 -37.78 -19.40 -4.21
N THR A 6 -36.77 -19.31 -3.35
CA THR A 6 -36.95 -18.82 -1.97
C THR A 6 -35.91 -17.72 -1.73
N TYR A 7 -36.37 -16.48 -1.67
CA TYR A 7 -35.72 -15.38 -0.97
C TYR A 7 -36.44 -15.20 0.38
N ALA A 8 -35.70 -14.95 1.45
CA ALA A 8 -36.27 -14.51 2.72
C ALA A 8 -35.44 -13.37 3.31
N PHE A 9 -36.06 -12.19 3.35
CA PHE A 9 -35.69 -11.04 4.17
C PHE A 9 -36.08 -11.32 5.63
N GLY A 10 -35.22 -10.95 6.58
CA GLY A 10 -35.50 -10.97 8.02
C GLY A 10 -35.40 -9.58 8.62
N ALA A 11 -36.50 -9.11 9.20
CA ALA A 11 -36.71 -7.76 9.73
C ALA A 11 -36.27 -7.59 11.19
N LEU A 12 -36.01 -6.32 11.56
CA LEU A 12 -35.79 -5.76 12.89
C LEU A 12 -36.90 -6.13 13.91
N LEU A 13 -36.50 -6.32 15.17
CA LEU A 13 -37.38 -6.25 16.33
C LEU A 13 -36.90 -5.14 17.28
N SER A 14 -37.78 -4.20 17.59
CA SER A 14 -37.63 -3.22 18.67
C SER A 14 -38.21 -3.77 19.97
N LEU A 15 -37.59 -3.42 21.10
CA LEU A 15 -38.18 -3.52 22.43
C LEU A 15 -37.86 -2.22 23.17
N GLY A 16 -38.93 -1.48 23.52
CA GLY A 16 -38.86 -0.36 24.44
C GLY A 16 -39.04 -0.83 25.89
N LEU A 17 -38.50 -0.06 26.83
CA LEU A 17 -38.99 -0.03 28.20
C LEU A 17 -39.00 1.41 28.73
N VAL A 18 -40.04 1.68 29.49
CA VAL A 18 -40.60 2.96 29.92
C VAL A 18 -39.93 3.47 31.20
N GLY A 19 -39.80 4.80 31.31
CA GLY A 19 -39.56 5.51 32.58
C GLY A 19 -40.00 6.98 32.48
N CYS A 20 -41.20 7.28 32.98
CA CYS A 20 -41.70 8.62 33.35
C CYS A 20 -41.29 8.90 34.82
N VAL A 21 -41.04 10.09 35.39
CA VAL A 21 -41.57 11.48 35.35
C VAL A 21 -40.45 12.33 36.01
N ALA A 22 -40.10 13.54 35.55
CA ALA A 22 -40.63 14.81 36.05
C ALA A 22 -40.08 15.98 35.21
N ALA A 23 -40.95 16.95 34.93
CA ALA A 23 -40.59 18.23 34.35
C ALA A 23 -40.05 19.17 35.44
N ASP A 24 -38.91 19.80 35.19
CA ASP A 24 -38.58 21.11 35.73
C ASP A 24 -37.81 21.89 34.67
N ASP A 25 -38.04 23.19 34.64
CA ASP A 25 -37.61 24.11 33.60
C ASP A 25 -36.09 24.36 33.60
N GLY A 26 -35.57 24.80 32.44
CA GLY A 26 -34.17 25.21 32.33
C GLY A 26 -33.58 24.91 30.97
N SER A 27 -33.67 25.88 30.06
CA SER A 27 -32.98 25.93 28.78
C SER A 27 -31.49 25.65 28.88
N VAL A 28 -30.94 24.76 28.06
CA VAL A 28 -29.70 24.97 27.28
C VAL A 28 -29.55 23.89 26.20
N ASP A 29 -29.37 24.41 24.98
CA ASP A 29 -28.63 23.91 23.82
C ASP A 29 -28.96 22.57 23.16
N ALA A 30 -29.40 22.74 21.91
CA ALA A 30 -29.52 21.74 20.88
C ALA A 30 -28.16 21.11 20.58
N ASP A 31 -28.06 19.80 20.81
CA ASP A 31 -27.10 18.97 20.10
C ASP A 31 -27.89 17.91 19.34
N THR A 32 -27.97 18.11 18.04
CA THR A 32 -28.56 17.20 17.07
C THR A 32 -27.77 15.91 17.07
N MET A 33 -28.38 14.82 17.57
CA MET A 33 -27.95 13.48 17.19
C MET A 33 -28.27 13.28 15.71
N ASP A 34 -27.32 13.64 14.85
CA ASP A 34 -27.32 13.18 13.47
C ASP A 34 -26.92 11.71 13.44
N VAL A 35 -27.82 10.93 12.84
CA VAL A 35 -27.74 9.49 12.70
C VAL A 35 -26.63 9.20 11.70
N ASP A 36 -25.46 8.78 12.20
CA ASP A 36 -24.30 8.40 11.39
C ASP A 36 -24.73 7.42 10.30
N SER A 37 -24.68 7.91 9.06
CA SER A 37 -24.75 7.12 7.85
C SER A 37 -23.58 6.16 7.88
N LEU A 38 -23.87 4.86 8.01
CA LEU A 38 -22.93 3.79 7.72
C LEU A 38 -22.33 4.05 6.33
N SER A 39 -21.06 4.48 6.28
CA SER A 39 -20.33 4.62 5.02
C SER A 39 -19.98 3.21 4.53
N ASP A 40 -20.74 2.70 3.55
CA ASP A 40 -20.39 1.49 2.81
C ASP A 40 -19.09 1.73 2.03
N ALA A 41 -17.96 1.28 2.58
CA ALA A 41 -16.69 1.32 1.88
C ALA A 41 -16.73 0.33 0.71
N LEU A 42 -16.54 0.83 -0.52
CA LEU A 42 -16.47 0.00 -1.72
C LEU A 42 -15.32 -1.01 -1.57
N SER A 43 -15.60 -2.31 -1.72
CA SER A 43 -14.59 -3.36 -1.72
C SER A 43 -14.00 -3.58 -3.12
N THR A 44 -12.76 -4.06 -3.20
CA THR A 44 -12.16 -4.50 -4.47
C THR A 44 -13.05 -5.50 -5.21
N VAL A 45 -13.32 -5.24 -6.49
CA VAL A 45 -14.19 -6.08 -7.32
C VAL A 45 -13.33 -6.85 -8.32
N ARG A 46 -13.33 -8.18 -8.23
CA ARG A 46 -12.71 -9.05 -9.23
C ARG A 46 -13.72 -9.41 -10.31
N VAL A 47 -13.36 -9.12 -11.55
CA VAL A 47 -14.10 -9.43 -12.78
C VAL A 47 -13.38 -10.56 -13.49
N GLU A 48 -13.86 -11.79 -13.29
CA GLU A 48 -13.31 -12.99 -13.94
C GLU A 48 -13.59 -12.93 -15.46
N ALA A 49 -12.55 -13.06 -16.28
CA ALA A 49 -12.68 -12.92 -17.74
C ALA A 49 -13.52 -14.03 -18.36
N GLU A 50 -13.44 -15.24 -17.81
CA GLU A 50 -14.21 -16.42 -18.25
C GLU A 50 -15.70 -16.33 -17.92
N ALA A 51 -16.09 -15.47 -16.98
CA ALA A 51 -17.48 -15.25 -16.61
C ALA A 51 -18.18 -14.23 -17.51
N GLN A 52 -17.45 -13.57 -18.44
CA GLN A 52 -17.99 -12.48 -19.25
C GLN A 52 -18.51 -12.95 -20.62
N SER A 53 -19.50 -12.22 -21.13
CA SER A 53 -19.97 -12.36 -22.51
C SER A 53 -19.20 -11.42 -23.43
N TRP A 54 -18.44 -11.98 -24.36
CA TRP A 54 -17.53 -11.24 -25.22
C TRP A 54 -18.14 -10.89 -26.58
N SER A 55 -18.02 -9.62 -26.97
CA SER A 55 -18.19 -9.14 -28.34
C SER A 55 -16.81 -9.01 -29.00
N ILE A 56 -16.71 -9.45 -30.24
CA ILE A 56 -15.44 -9.53 -30.97
C ILE A 56 -15.56 -8.98 -32.39
N SER A 57 -14.45 -8.51 -32.95
CA SER A 57 -14.36 -8.20 -34.38
C SER A 57 -14.47 -9.46 -35.25
N SER A 58 -14.77 -9.24 -36.53
CA SER A 58 -14.95 -10.33 -37.50
C SER A 58 -13.65 -11.11 -37.72
N GLY A 59 -13.72 -12.44 -37.62
CA GLY A 59 -12.58 -13.33 -37.87
C GLY A 59 -11.85 -13.79 -36.59
N ASP A 60 -12.21 -13.22 -35.44
CA ASP A 60 -11.59 -13.53 -34.15
C ASP A 60 -12.33 -14.65 -33.40
N LYS A 61 -11.70 -15.15 -32.34
CA LYS A 61 -12.31 -16.16 -31.45
C LYS A 61 -12.01 -15.91 -29.98
N VAL A 62 -12.92 -16.34 -29.12
CA VAL A 62 -12.76 -16.37 -27.66
C VAL A 62 -12.75 -17.83 -27.22
N GLU A 63 -11.66 -18.26 -26.59
CA GLU A 63 -11.47 -19.61 -26.06
C GLU A 63 -11.49 -19.55 -24.52
N THR A 64 -12.63 -19.89 -23.92
CA THR A 64 -12.82 -19.86 -22.46
C THR A 64 -12.33 -21.14 -21.80
N ASN A 65 -11.58 -21.00 -20.70
CA ASN A 65 -11.12 -22.09 -19.84
C ASN A 65 -11.45 -21.76 -18.38
N SER A 66 -11.33 -22.75 -17.49
CA SER A 66 -11.45 -22.49 -16.04
C SER A 66 -10.35 -21.53 -15.60
N GLY A 67 -10.72 -20.34 -15.11
CA GLY A 67 -9.78 -19.33 -14.61
C GLY A 67 -9.01 -18.57 -15.68
N ASN A 68 -9.43 -18.56 -16.96
CA ASN A 68 -8.91 -17.63 -17.97
C ASN A 68 -9.64 -17.73 -19.31
N VAL A 69 -9.47 -16.69 -20.11
CA VAL A 69 -9.89 -16.62 -21.51
C VAL A 69 -8.69 -16.36 -22.40
N LYS A 70 -8.61 -17.07 -23.53
CA LYS A 70 -7.69 -16.77 -24.62
C LYS A 70 -8.43 -16.05 -25.75
N LEU A 71 -8.01 -14.83 -26.03
CA LEU A 71 -8.48 -13.97 -27.10
C LEU A 71 -7.61 -14.24 -28.34
N ARG A 72 -8.20 -14.80 -29.40
CA ARG A 72 -7.51 -15.20 -30.63
C ARG A 72 -7.73 -14.11 -31.67
N ALA A 73 -6.75 -13.22 -31.77
CA ALA A 73 -6.76 -12.10 -32.69
C ALA A 73 -6.03 -12.45 -33.98
N SER A 74 -6.53 -11.94 -35.10
CA SER A 74 -5.96 -12.21 -36.42
C SER A 74 -5.03 -11.11 -36.93
N GLN A 75 -5.29 -9.85 -36.57
CA GLN A 75 -4.60 -8.67 -37.10
C GLN A 75 -4.63 -7.46 -36.13
N SER A 76 -3.86 -6.42 -36.44
CA SER A 76 -4.00 -5.11 -35.79
C SER A 76 -5.38 -4.51 -36.05
N GLY A 77 -5.95 -3.84 -35.05
CA GLY A 77 -7.28 -3.23 -35.12
C GLY A 77 -8.40 -4.12 -34.59
N ASP A 78 -8.17 -5.43 -34.48
CA ASP A 78 -9.11 -6.37 -33.87
C ASP A 78 -9.40 -5.96 -32.41
N PHE A 79 -10.61 -6.26 -31.93
CA PHE A 79 -11.06 -5.93 -30.58
C PHE A 79 -11.82 -7.08 -29.93
N PHE A 80 -11.71 -7.10 -28.60
CA PHE A 80 -12.47 -7.96 -27.72
C PHE A 80 -13.07 -7.09 -26.62
N LYS A 81 -14.38 -7.17 -26.44
CA LYS A 81 -15.13 -6.30 -25.57
C LYS A 81 -16.07 -7.10 -24.69
N PHE A 82 -16.26 -6.66 -23.46
CA PHE A 82 -17.40 -7.05 -22.66
C PHE A 82 -17.87 -5.84 -21.86
N SER A 83 -19.06 -5.94 -21.27
CA SER A 83 -19.52 -4.93 -20.31
C SER A 83 -19.98 -5.60 -19.03
N THR A 84 -19.73 -4.94 -17.91
CA THR A 84 -20.20 -5.38 -16.60
C THR A 84 -20.67 -4.17 -15.79
N SER A 85 -21.58 -4.42 -14.85
CA SER A 85 -22.04 -3.39 -13.92
C SER A 85 -20.95 -3.11 -12.88
N VAL A 86 -20.62 -1.84 -12.71
CA VAL A 86 -19.65 -1.36 -11.73
C VAL A 86 -20.34 -0.29 -10.89
N GLU A 87 -20.19 -0.37 -9.57
CA GLU A 87 -20.67 0.67 -8.68
C GLU A 87 -20.00 2.01 -8.99
N ALA A 88 -20.65 3.11 -8.61
CA ALA A 88 -20.08 4.42 -8.87
C ALA A 88 -18.83 4.63 -8.01
N GLY A 89 -17.71 4.93 -8.65
CA GLY A 89 -16.44 5.16 -7.96
C GLY A 89 -15.30 5.34 -8.94
N THR A 90 -14.17 5.86 -8.46
CA THR A 90 -12.93 5.78 -9.23
C THR A 90 -12.24 4.48 -8.89
N TYR A 91 -11.78 3.76 -9.91
CA TYR A 91 -11.13 2.47 -9.74
C TYR A 91 -9.79 2.49 -10.45
N LYS A 92 -8.79 1.93 -9.79
CA LYS A 92 -7.57 1.46 -10.42
C LYS A 92 -7.88 0.14 -11.12
N ILE A 93 -7.51 0.05 -12.39
CA ILE A 93 -7.79 -1.12 -13.22
C ILE A 93 -6.54 -2.00 -13.22
N VAL A 94 -6.63 -3.18 -12.63
CA VAL A 94 -5.54 -4.17 -12.58
C VAL A 94 -5.89 -5.33 -13.50
N LEU A 95 -4.94 -5.76 -14.33
CA LEU A 95 -5.12 -6.84 -15.28
C LEU A 95 -4.16 -7.99 -15.00
N ARG A 96 -4.70 -9.19 -14.83
CA ARG A 96 -3.93 -10.44 -14.80
C ARG A 96 -3.94 -11.07 -16.20
N TYR A 97 -2.77 -11.22 -16.82
CA TYR A 97 -2.64 -11.74 -18.18
C TYR A 97 -1.36 -12.56 -18.37
N ALA A 98 -1.32 -13.41 -19.39
CA ALA A 98 -0.14 -14.20 -19.71
C ALA A 98 0.72 -13.54 -20.79
N LYS A 99 2.04 -13.78 -20.70
CA LYS A 99 3.02 -13.47 -21.73
C LYS A 99 3.49 -14.75 -22.44
N ARG A 100 3.60 -14.71 -23.77
CA ARG A 100 4.01 -15.85 -24.61
C ARG A 100 4.43 -15.40 -26.00
N ASN A 101 5.10 -16.26 -26.76
CA ASN A 101 5.61 -15.96 -28.09
C ASN A 101 4.55 -15.76 -29.17
N VAL A 102 3.29 -16.12 -28.90
CA VAL A 102 2.15 -15.91 -29.81
C VAL A 102 1.33 -14.67 -29.46
N TYR A 103 1.64 -13.99 -28.35
CA TYR A 103 0.82 -12.88 -27.86
C TYR A 103 1.21 -11.51 -28.42
N GLY A 104 0.20 -10.69 -28.67
CA GLY A 104 0.28 -9.39 -29.31
C GLY A 104 0.48 -8.21 -28.36
N LYS A 105 0.34 -7.01 -28.94
CA LYS A 105 0.33 -5.72 -28.26
C LYS A 105 -1.09 -5.18 -28.27
N TYR A 106 -1.51 -4.64 -27.15
CA TYR A 106 -2.90 -4.24 -26.94
C TYR A 106 -2.99 -2.89 -26.23
N ASP A 107 -3.98 -2.10 -26.61
CA ASP A 107 -4.52 -1.05 -25.75
C ASP A 107 -5.69 -1.63 -24.97
N VAL A 108 -5.68 -1.43 -23.66
CA VAL A 108 -6.80 -1.73 -22.78
C VAL A 108 -7.58 -0.44 -22.56
N LYS A 109 -8.86 -0.48 -22.91
CA LYS A 109 -9.77 0.66 -22.80
C LYS A 109 -10.88 0.34 -21.82
N VAL A 110 -11.24 1.31 -20.99
CA VAL A 110 -12.35 1.23 -20.05
C VAL A 110 -13.22 2.47 -20.24
N ALA A 111 -14.52 2.26 -20.41
CA ALA A 111 -15.48 3.31 -20.78
C ALA A 111 -14.97 4.14 -21.98
N GLY A 112 -14.47 3.46 -23.02
CA GLY A 112 -13.97 4.06 -24.27
C GLY A 112 -12.60 4.75 -24.19
N SER A 113 -12.03 4.95 -23.00
CA SER A 113 -10.72 5.60 -22.81
C SER A 113 -9.60 4.56 -22.61
N THR A 114 -8.43 4.73 -23.24
CA THR A 114 -7.27 3.88 -22.97
C THR A 114 -6.78 4.10 -21.54
N VAL A 115 -6.76 3.04 -20.74
CA VAL A 115 -6.22 3.04 -19.37
C VAL A 115 -4.82 2.41 -19.30
N GLY A 116 -4.40 1.69 -20.33
CA GLY A 116 -3.03 1.19 -20.41
C GLY A 116 -2.75 0.45 -21.71
N SER A 117 -1.47 0.24 -22.00
CA SER A 117 -1.03 -0.53 -23.16
C SER A 117 -0.14 -1.69 -22.71
N LEU A 118 -0.27 -2.83 -23.39
CA LEU A 118 0.40 -4.08 -23.06
C LEU A 118 1.30 -4.50 -24.22
N ASP A 119 2.48 -5.03 -23.90
CA ASP A 119 3.19 -5.97 -24.77
C ASP A 119 3.21 -7.34 -24.09
N ALA A 120 2.33 -8.23 -24.57
CA ALA A 120 2.20 -9.58 -24.03
C ALA A 120 3.22 -10.56 -24.63
N TYR A 121 4.13 -10.10 -25.49
CA TYR A 121 5.17 -10.96 -26.03
C TYR A 121 6.17 -11.42 -24.96
N SER A 122 6.53 -12.70 -25.04
CA SER A 122 7.70 -13.31 -24.40
C SER A 122 8.28 -14.34 -25.36
N SER A 123 9.57 -14.63 -25.35
CA SER A 123 10.15 -15.67 -26.23
C SER A 123 9.71 -17.10 -25.87
N SER A 124 9.08 -17.29 -24.70
CA SER A 124 8.60 -18.58 -24.22
C SER A 124 7.46 -19.17 -25.06
N THR A 125 7.48 -20.49 -25.25
CA THR A 125 6.36 -21.26 -25.81
C THR A 125 5.32 -21.66 -24.77
N GLY A 126 5.51 -21.35 -23.49
CA GLY A 126 4.54 -21.53 -22.41
C GLY A 126 4.01 -20.20 -21.87
N ASP A 127 2.82 -20.22 -21.28
CA ASP A 127 2.22 -19.04 -20.64
C ASP A 127 3.03 -18.65 -19.40
N SER A 128 3.54 -17.42 -19.36
CA SER A 128 4.12 -16.81 -18.16
C SER A 128 3.17 -15.73 -17.66
N TRP A 129 2.51 -15.99 -16.54
CA TRP A 129 1.48 -15.09 -16.02
C TRP A 129 2.07 -13.89 -15.29
N THR A 130 1.64 -12.69 -15.66
CA THR A 130 1.97 -11.43 -14.98
C THR A 130 0.71 -10.64 -14.60
N THR A 131 0.85 -9.73 -13.65
CA THR A 131 -0.20 -8.76 -13.30
C THR A 131 0.32 -7.38 -13.64
N ALA A 132 -0.51 -6.54 -14.26
CA ALA A 132 -0.19 -5.16 -14.53
C ALA A 132 -1.27 -4.26 -13.95
N THR A 133 -0.84 -3.28 -13.17
CA THR A 133 -1.67 -2.12 -12.84
C THR A 133 -1.68 -1.21 -14.06
N LEU A 134 -2.87 -0.95 -14.59
CA LEU A 134 -3.09 0.00 -15.68
C LEU A 134 -3.37 1.38 -15.07
N GLY A 135 -4.27 2.15 -15.67
CA GLY A 135 -4.68 3.46 -15.20
C GLY A 135 -5.86 3.40 -14.23
N GLU A 136 -6.23 4.58 -13.75
CA GLU A 136 -7.43 4.81 -12.95
C GLU A 136 -8.54 5.40 -13.81
N LYS A 137 -9.78 5.07 -13.49
CA LYS A 137 -10.95 5.59 -14.20
C LYS A 137 -12.13 5.74 -13.24
N ALA A 138 -12.81 6.88 -13.33
CA ALA A 138 -14.14 7.04 -12.75
C ALA A 138 -15.13 6.18 -13.53
N LEU A 139 -15.74 5.22 -12.85
CA LEU A 139 -16.67 4.24 -13.39
C LEU A 139 -18.01 4.37 -12.67
N SER A 140 -19.09 4.04 -13.37
CA SER A 140 -20.42 3.89 -12.79
C SER A 140 -21.33 3.17 -13.78
N GLY A 141 -22.25 2.37 -13.27
CA GLY A 141 -23.24 1.67 -14.08
C GLY A 141 -22.62 0.62 -15.00
N ASN A 142 -23.13 0.49 -16.22
CA ASN A 142 -22.64 -0.51 -17.17
C ASN A 142 -21.39 -0.02 -17.90
N VAL A 143 -20.23 -0.62 -17.60
CA VAL A 143 -18.92 -0.19 -18.10
C VAL A 143 -18.40 -1.16 -19.16
N GLU A 144 -18.01 -0.65 -20.33
CA GLU A 144 -17.30 -1.43 -21.35
C GLU A 144 -15.81 -1.55 -21.03
N PHE A 145 -15.30 -2.79 -21.05
CA PHE A 145 -13.89 -3.12 -21.07
C PHE A 145 -13.53 -3.60 -22.48
N SER A 146 -12.48 -3.05 -23.08
CA SER A 146 -12.06 -3.39 -24.44
C SER A 146 -10.56 -3.63 -24.51
N PHE A 147 -10.18 -4.71 -25.20
CA PHE A 147 -8.80 -5.03 -25.55
C PHE A 147 -8.68 -4.86 -27.05
N GLN A 148 -8.00 -3.80 -27.49
CA GLN A 148 -7.78 -3.50 -28.91
C GLN A 148 -6.35 -3.83 -29.31
N VAL A 149 -6.19 -4.64 -30.34
CA VAL A 149 -4.86 -5.01 -30.86
C VAL A 149 -4.22 -3.80 -31.52
N THR A 150 -3.06 -3.37 -31.02
CA THR A 150 -2.26 -2.31 -31.64
C THR A 150 -1.17 -2.87 -32.55
N GLY A 151 -0.81 -4.13 -32.35
CA GLY A 151 0.09 -4.87 -33.22
C GLY A 151 0.67 -6.08 -32.51
N LYS A 152 1.89 -6.46 -32.89
CA LYS A 152 2.65 -7.49 -32.20
C LYS A 152 4.14 -7.17 -32.26
N SER A 153 4.90 -7.75 -31.35
CA SER A 153 6.37 -7.72 -31.46
C SER A 153 6.81 -8.46 -32.74
N SER A 154 7.92 -8.02 -33.36
CA SER A 154 8.40 -8.60 -34.63
C SER A 154 8.67 -10.10 -34.51
N SER A 155 9.14 -10.54 -33.35
CA SER A 155 9.39 -11.94 -33.02
C SER A 155 8.14 -12.74 -32.60
N ALA A 156 6.99 -12.08 -32.43
CA ALA A 156 5.76 -12.77 -32.05
C ALA A 156 5.14 -13.50 -33.25
N SER A 157 4.67 -14.72 -33.03
CA SER A 157 4.03 -15.56 -34.06
C SER A 157 2.55 -15.25 -34.28
N GLY A 158 1.92 -14.44 -33.42
CA GLY A 158 0.51 -14.08 -33.50
C GLY A 158 0.18 -12.79 -32.76
N HIS A 159 -1.11 -12.47 -32.72
CA HIS A 159 -1.65 -11.29 -32.05
C HIS A 159 -2.44 -11.64 -30.79
N ASP A 160 -2.51 -12.91 -30.40
CA ASP A 160 -3.35 -13.42 -29.30
C ASP A 160 -3.15 -12.67 -27.96
N LEU A 161 -4.07 -12.83 -27.02
CA LEU A 161 -3.88 -12.49 -25.62
C LEU A 161 -4.53 -13.56 -24.74
N LYS A 162 -4.00 -13.77 -23.54
CA LYS A 162 -4.70 -14.58 -22.54
C LYS A 162 -4.85 -13.80 -21.24
N VAL A 163 -6.07 -13.71 -20.75
CA VAL A 163 -6.48 -12.92 -19.59
C VAL A 163 -7.11 -13.84 -18.56
N ASP A 164 -6.77 -13.66 -17.30
CA ASP A 164 -7.37 -14.35 -16.15
C ASP A 164 -8.51 -13.48 -15.59
N TYR A 165 -8.17 -12.33 -14.99
CA TYR A 165 -9.16 -11.40 -14.45
C TYR A 165 -8.77 -9.94 -14.64
N ILE A 166 -9.77 -9.08 -14.50
CA ILE A 166 -9.60 -7.66 -14.22
C ILE A 166 -10.00 -7.44 -12.76
N GLU A 167 -9.22 -6.68 -12.02
CA GLU A 167 -9.54 -6.29 -10.66
C GLU A 167 -9.73 -4.77 -10.63
N LEU A 168 -10.92 -4.35 -10.20
CA LEU A 168 -11.29 -2.96 -9.99
C LEU A 168 -11.04 -2.66 -8.53
N VAL A 169 -9.97 -1.93 -8.26
CA VAL A 169 -9.60 -1.54 -6.91
C VAL A 169 -10.14 -0.13 -6.67
N PRO A 170 -11.16 0.08 -5.82
CA PRO A 170 -11.68 1.40 -5.49
C PRO A 170 -10.57 2.36 -5.07
N VAL A 171 -10.70 3.60 -5.51
CA VAL A 171 -9.84 4.74 -5.21
C VAL A 171 -10.72 5.75 -4.49
N GLU A 172 -10.55 5.87 -3.17
CA GLU A 172 -11.33 6.81 -2.37
C GLU A 172 -10.99 8.27 -2.71
N GLY A 173 -12.01 9.11 -2.91
CA GLY A 173 -11.88 10.58 -3.01
C GLY A 173 -12.34 11.25 -4.31
N ALA A 174 -12.86 10.54 -5.30
CA ALA A 174 -13.27 11.14 -6.58
C ALA A 174 -14.78 11.42 -6.64
N GLY A 175 -15.19 12.50 -5.98
CA GLY A 175 -16.27 13.34 -6.51
C GLY A 175 -15.84 13.97 -7.84
N SER A 176 -16.83 14.29 -8.66
CA SER A 176 -16.78 14.76 -10.05
C SER A 176 -15.74 15.84 -10.42
N ASP A 177 -15.52 15.94 -11.73
CA ASP A 177 -14.79 16.96 -12.51
C ASP A 177 -13.32 16.58 -12.78
N GLY A 178 -12.75 16.64 -13.98
CA GLY A 178 -13.07 17.35 -15.23
C GLY A 178 -11.72 17.62 -15.90
N ALA A 179 -11.58 17.34 -17.19
CA ALA A 179 -10.32 17.28 -17.95
C ALA A 179 -9.41 18.54 -17.88
N ASP A 180 -8.08 18.39 -17.96
CA ASP A 180 -7.30 18.53 -19.21
C ASP A 180 -5.76 18.54 -19.00
N SER A 181 -5.10 18.08 -20.08
CA SER A 181 -3.73 18.06 -20.58
C SER A 181 -2.52 18.73 -19.88
N GLY A 182 -1.38 18.01 -19.99
CA GLY A 182 -0.17 18.59 -20.61
C GLY A 182 1.18 18.38 -19.90
N GLY A 183 2.09 17.63 -20.55
CA GLY A 183 3.52 17.97 -20.59
C GLY A 183 4.49 17.12 -19.74
N ALA A 184 5.45 16.49 -20.43
CA ALA A 184 6.51 15.62 -19.92
C ALA A 184 7.68 16.35 -19.23
N ASP A 185 8.37 15.70 -18.29
CA ASP A 185 9.80 15.31 -18.40
C ASP A 185 10.26 14.49 -17.17
N SER A 186 11.32 13.73 -17.41
CA SER A 186 12.01 12.70 -16.64
C SER A 186 12.55 13.13 -15.27
N GLY A 187 12.37 12.29 -14.26
CA GLY A 187 13.03 12.40 -12.96
C GLY A 187 12.40 11.48 -11.92
N GLY A 188 13.13 10.44 -11.50
CA GLY A 188 12.65 9.41 -10.58
C GLY A 188 12.00 10.00 -9.33
N THR A 189 10.67 9.85 -9.24
CA THR A 189 9.86 10.18 -8.07
C THR A 189 8.78 9.13 -7.96
N THR A 190 8.93 8.22 -7.00
CA THR A 190 7.81 7.43 -6.50
C THR A 190 6.88 8.37 -5.75
N THR A 191 5.81 8.84 -6.39
CA THR A 191 4.51 9.11 -5.75
C THR A 191 3.50 9.52 -6.82
N THR A 192 2.47 8.71 -7.00
CA THR A 192 1.23 9.17 -7.61
C THR A 192 0.09 8.43 -6.92
N GLY A 193 -0.57 9.14 -6.01
CA GLY A 193 -1.70 8.67 -5.20
C GLY A 193 -1.76 9.41 -3.87
N SER A 194 -2.87 10.12 -3.59
CA SER A 194 -3.13 10.68 -2.26
C SER A 194 -3.75 9.60 -1.38
N GLY A 195 -3.06 9.18 -0.33
CA GLY A 195 -3.64 8.48 0.83
C GLY A 195 -4.38 9.44 1.77
N GLY A 196 -4.28 10.74 1.50
CA GLY A 196 -5.05 11.79 2.14
C GLY A 196 -4.49 12.22 3.49
N VAL A 197 -5.22 13.15 4.10
CA VAL A 197 -4.97 13.62 5.46
C VAL A 197 -5.60 12.62 6.44
N VAL A 198 -4.77 12.07 7.32
CA VAL A 198 -5.13 11.08 8.33
C VAL A 198 -5.51 11.81 9.60
N LYS A 199 -6.81 11.86 9.89
CA LYS A 199 -7.37 12.54 11.09
C LYS A 199 -7.44 11.65 12.33
N SER A 200 -7.23 10.35 12.14
CA SER A 200 -7.20 9.35 13.21
C SER A 200 -6.27 8.22 12.82
N THR A 201 -5.49 7.71 13.77
CA THR A 201 -4.55 6.60 13.55
C THR A 201 -5.21 5.45 12.79
N ILE A 202 -4.58 5.04 11.68
CA ILE A 202 -5.01 3.89 10.90
C ILE A 202 -4.53 2.63 11.62
N VAL A 203 -5.47 1.80 12.07
CA VAL A 203 -5.15 0.54 12.74
C VAL A 203 -5.15 -0.58 11.72
N VAL A 204 -3.99 -1.22 11.52
CA VAL A 204 -3.86 -2.48 10.80
C VAL A 204 -3.95 -3.60 11.82
N LYS A 205 -5.07 -4.32 11.80
CA LYS A 205 -5.38 -5.29 12.86
C LYS A 205 -4.47 -6.51 12.79
N ALA A 206 -4.52 -7.29 13.86
CA ALA A 206 -3.69 -8.46 14.00
C ALA A 206 -3.81 -9.41 12.80
N GLY A 207 -2.67 -9.78 12.20
CA GLY A 207 -2.57 -10.64 11.03
C GLY A 207 -3.00 -10.03 9.69
N GLU A 208 -3.53 -8.80 9.67
CA GLU A 208 -3.99 -8.16 8.45
C GLU A 208 -2.84 -7.53 7.64
N THR A 209 -3.08 -7.31 6.35
CA THR A 209 -2.15 -6.58 5.49
C THR A 209 -2.81 -5.30 4.99
N PHE A 210 -2.19 -4.17 5.26
CA PHE A 210 -2.51 -2.90 4.62
C PHE A 210 -1.52 -2.65 3.47
N ASP A 211 -2.03 -2.63 2.25
CA ASP A 211 -1.27 -2.23 1.06
C ASP A 211 -1.68 -0.82 0.64
N GLY A 212 -0.82 0.17 0.88
CA GLY A 212 -1.03 1.54 0.46
C GLY A 212 -0.93 1.75 -1.04
N GLY A 213 -0.43 0.78 -1.81
CA GLY A 213 -0.32 0.87 -3.27
C GLY A 213 0.51 2.05 -3.79
N GLY A 214 1.44 2.56 -2.98
CA GLY A 214 2.28 3.74 -3.22
C GLY A 214 1.65 5.08 -2.80
N LYS A 215 0.49 5.05 -2.12
CA LYS A 215 -0.24 6.26 -1.69
C LYS A 215 0.50 7.02 -0.59
N ARG A 216 0.34 8.34 -0.61
CA ARG A 216 0.89 9.29 0.39
C ARG A 216 -0.11 9.63 1.48
N PHE A 217 0.19 9.27 2.72
CA PHE A 217 -0.59 9.55 3.92
C PHE A 217 0.08 10.68 4.68
N ILE A 218 -0.67 11.73 5.00
CA ILE A 218 -0.19 12.90 5.72
C ILE A 218 -0.95 12.97 7.04
N ALA A 219 -0.27 13.13 8.16
CA ALA A 219 -0.96 13.31 9.43
C ALA A 219 -1.73 14.63 9.45
N ASP A 220 -2.91 14.63 10.05
CA ASP A 220 -3.57 15.86 10.40
C ASP A 220 -2.88 16.46 11.64
N ALA A 221 -2.39 17.70 11.50
CA ALA A 221 -1.57 18.35 12.54
C ALA A 221 -2.32 18.55 13.86
N ASP A 222 -3.63 18.81 13.79
CA ASP A 222 -4.45 19.14 14.96
C ASP A 222 -4.87 17.88 15.74
N THR A 223 -5.07 16.76 15.05
CA THR A 223 -5.62 15.53 15.65
C THR A 223 -4.59 14.45 15.94
N LEU A 224 -3.51 14.38 15.15
CA LEU A 224 -2.42 13.42 15.32
C LEU A 224 -1.11 14.08 15.75
N GLY A 225 -0.73 15.19 15.13
CA GLY A 225 0.51 15.89 15.45
C GLY A 225 1.18 16.52 14.24
N ASP A 226 1.99 17.54 14.50
CA ASP A 226 2.64 18.37 13.49
C ASP A 226 4.02 17.84 13.04
N GLY A 227 4.47 16.72 13.59
CA GLY A 227 5.78 16.13 13.31
C GLY A 227 6.96 16.81 14.01
N SER A 228 6.71 17.75 14.92
CA SER A 228 7.77 18.35 15.74
C SER A 228 8.34 17.35 16.76
N GLN A 229 9.32 17.77 17.57
CA GLN A 229 9.80 17.03 18.74
C GLN A 229 8.86 17.13 19.96
N GLY A 230 7.61 17.57 19.77
CA GLY A 230 6.60 17.59 20.82
C GLY A 230 6.21 16.16 21.25
N GLU A 231 6.27 15.90 22.54
CA GLU A 231 5.88 14.61 23.14
C GLU A 231 4.37 14.37 23.03
N GLY A 232 3.97 13.11 22.84
CA GLY A 232 2.56 12.68 22.92
C GLY A 232 1.75 12.77 21.62
N GLN A 233 2.41 13.02 20.50
CA GLN A 233 1.80 12.87 19.17
C GLN A 233 1.32 11.43 18.94
N LYS A 234 0.32 11.26 18.08
CA LYS A 234 -0.24 9.95 17.72
C LYS A 234 0.41 9.44 16.44
N PRO A 235 0.51 8.11 16.26
CA PRO A 235 1.00 7.55 15.03
C PRO A 235 -0.01 7.70 13.90
N VAL A 236 0.50 7.81 12.67
CA VAL A 236 -0.30 7.68 11.44
C VAL A 236 -0.81 6.24 11.29
N PHE A 237 0.05 5.25 11.54
CA PHE A 237 -0.32 3.83 11.51
C PHE A 237 -0.02 3.14 12.83
N LYS A 238 -0.97 2.32 13.31
CA LYS A 238 -0.78 1.35 14.38
C LYS A 238 -0.86 -0.06 13.79
N LEU A 239 0.22 -0.82 13.90
CA LEU A 239 0.31 -2.20 13.43
C LEU A 239 0.21 -3.15 14.63
N GLU A 240 -0.85 -3.95 14.67
CA GLU A 240 -1.04 -4.98 15.69
C GLU A 240 -0.26 -6.27 15.36
N ASP A 241 -0.28 -7.26 16.25
CA ASP A 241 0.56 -8.45 16.12
C ASP A 241 0.20 -9.26 14.86
N GLY A 242 1.21 -9.63 14.09
CA GLY A 242 1.09 -10.27 12.78
C GLY A 242 0.77 -9.32 11.62
N ALA A 243 0.55 -8.03 11.86
CA ALA A 243 0.17 -7.09 10.80
C ALA A 243 1.29 -6.83 9.79
N LYS A 244 0.89 -6.51 8.56
CA LYS A 244 1.79 -6.09 7.48
C LYS A 244 1.38 -4.75 6.91
N LEU A 245 2.36 -3.90 6.65
CA LEU A 245 2.17 -2.62 5.97
C LEU A 245 3.05 -2.60 4.73
N LYS A 246 2.50 -2.28 3.55
CA LYS A 246 3.33 -2.20 2.35
C LYS A 246 2.93 -1.11 1.38
N ASN A 247 3.91 -0.63 0.61
CA ASN A 247 3.74 0.40 -0.42
C ASN A 247 3.04 1.66 0.15
N VAL A 248 3.57 2.20 1.22
CA VAL A 248 3.02 3.40 1.89
C VAL A 248 4.05 4.51 1.82
N VAL A 249 3.60 5.72 1.51
CA VAL A 249 4.41 6.94 1.66
C VAL A 249 3.81 7.75 2.81
N LEU A 250 4.62 8.16 3.79
CA LEU A 250 4.26 9.12 4.83
C LEU A 250 4.85 10.47 4.42
N GLY A 251 3.95 11.43 4.15
CA GLY A 251 4.30 12.82 3.85
C GLY A 251 4.27 13.68 5.11
N ALA A 252 4.82 14.89 5.02
CA ALA A 252 4.83 15.86 6.12
C ALA A 252 3.44 16.52 6.31
N PRO A 253 2.99 16.73 7.56
CA PRO A 253 3.60 16.21 8.78
C PRO A 253 3.36 14.70 8.93
N ALA A 254 4.35 13.99 9.48
CA ALA A 254 4.26 12.54 9.71
C ALA A 254 3.94 12.17 11.18
N ALA A 255 3.63 13.16 12.03
CA ALA A 255 3.33 13.00 13.47
C ALA A 255 4.33 12.06 14.19
N ASP A 256 3.85 11.08 14.95
CA ASP A 256 4.66 10.01 15.57
C ASP A 256 4.70 8.74 14.68
N GLY A 257 4.74 8.95 13.37
CA GLY A 257 5.04 7.93 12.35
C GLY A 257 4.18 6.66 12.47
N ILE A 258 4.86 5.52 12.71
CA ILE A 258 4.24 4.20 12.77
C ILE A 258 4.51 3.53 14.11
N HIS A 259 3.49 3.02 14.78
CA HIS A 259 3.66 2.21 15.99
C HIS A 259 3.46 0.73 15.70
N THR A 260 4.31 -0.12 16.28
CA THR A 260 4.25 -1.57 16.11
C THR A 260 4.05 -2.29 17.44
N TYR A 261 3.19 -3.31 17.44
CA TYR A 261 2.80 -4.08 18.61
C TYR A 261 2.90 -5.58 18.30
N GLY A 262 4.05 -6.20 18.57
CA GLY A 262 4.25 -7.62 18.28
C GLY A 262 5.10 -7.87 17.03
N ASN A 263 4.80 -8.97 16.35
CA ASN A 263 5.48 -9.36 15.11
C ASN A 263 4.87 -8.61 13.93
N VAL A 264 5.64 -7.82 13.19
CA VAL A 264 5.11 -7.07 12.04
C VAL A 264 6.06 -7.08 10.87
N THR A 265 5.53 -6.81 9.68
CA THR A 265 6.33 -6.66 8.46
C THR A 265 5.99 -5.36 7.74
N LEU A 266 7.00 -4.57 7.40
CA LEU A 266 6.89 -3.37 6.60
C LEU A 266 7.65 -3.57 5.29
N GLU A 267 6.99 -3.38 4.15
CA GLU A 267 7.59 -3.56 2.82
C GLU A 267 7.44 -2.30 1.99
N ASN A 268 8.53 -1.72 1.51
CA ASN A 268 8.47 -0.52 0.65
C ASN A 268 7.68 0.64 1.29
N VAL A 269 8.07 1.05 2.50
CA VAL A 269 7.49 2.21 3.20
C VAL A 269 8.46 3.38 3.14
N VAL A 270 7.96 4.55 2.73
CA VAL A 270 8.76 5.76 2.52
C VAL A 270 8.30 6.85 3.48
N TRP A 271 9.21 7.41 4.27
CA TRP A 271 8.99 8.65 5.02
C TRP A 271 9.69 9.78 4.27
N GLU A 272 8.92 10.71 3.74
CA GLU A 272 9.44 11.87 3.01
C GLU A 272 9.98 12.95 3.93
N ASP A 273 9.50 13.00 5.17
CA ASP A 273 9.94 13.89 6.24
C ASP A 273 9.59 13.16 7.54
N ILE A 274 10.57 12.90 8.39
CA ILE A 274 10.35 12.16 9.63
C ILE A 274 9.75 13.16 10.64
N GLY A 275 8.66 12.76 11.30
CA GLY A 275 8.08 13.55 12.38
C GLY A 275 8.88 13.43 13.69
N GLU A 276 8.22 13.09 14.79
CA GLU A 276 8.93 12.86 16.07
C GLU A 276 9.90 11.68 15.93
N ASP A 277 9.37 10.54 15.48
CA ASP A 277 10.04 9.31 15.09
C ASP A 277 9.41 8.77 13.79
N ALA A 278 10.17 8.01 12.98
CA ALA A 278 9.59 7.37 11.79
C ALA A 278 8.77 6.11 12.16
N LEU A 279 9.32 5.28 13.04
CA LEU A 279 8.63 4.12 13.59
C LEU A 279 9.09 3.81 15.02
N THR A 280 8.10 3.50 15.86
CA THR A 280 8.28 3.18 17.27
C THR A 280 7.78 1.77 17.60
N VAL A 281 8.64 0.92 18.16
CA VAL A 281 8.29 -0.42 18.67
C VAL A 281 7.69 -0.29 20.06
N LYS A 282 6.37 -0.47 20.17
CA LYS A 282 5.61 -0.29 21.43
C LYS A 282 5.35 -1.61 22.16
N GLY A 283 5.27 -2.73 21.43
CA GLY A 283 5.08 -4.07 21.98
C GLY A 283 6.22 -5.01 21.60
N SER A 284 6.55 -5.96 22.47
CA SER A 284 7.61 -6.93 22.20
C SER A 284 7.28 -7.85 21.04
N GLY A 285 8.25 -8.10 20.16
CA GLY A 285 8.10 -8.97 19.00
C GLY A 285 9.20 -8.82 17.95
N THR A 286 8.97 -9.39 16.77
CA THR A 286 9.88 -9.24 15.62
C THR A 286 9.37 -8.19 14.65
N VAL A 287 10.13 -7.11 14.46
CA VAL A 287 9.83 -6.09 13.44
C VAL A 287 10.73 -6.34 12.24
N VAL A 288 10.14 -6.53 11.06
CA VAL A 288 10.86 -6.70 9.79
C VAL A 288 10.54 -5.53 8.87
N ILE A 289 11.56 -4.83 8.40
CA ILE A 289 11.46 -3.75 7.40
C ILE A 289 12.27 -4.19 6.19
N ASP A 290 11.63 -4.26 5.02
CA ASP A 290 12.29 -4.59 3.76
C ASP A 290 11.98 -3.57 2.65
N GLY A 291 13.01 -2.89 2.18
CA GLY A 291 12.88 -1.80 1.22
C GLY A 291 12.31 -0.52 1.84
N GLY A 292 12.22 0.53 1.03
CA GLY A 292 11.74 1.85 1.45
C GLY A 292 12.86 2.81 1.87
N SER A 293 12.46 3.96 2.40
CA SER A 293 13.40 4.99 2.81
C SER A 293 12.85 5.93 3.87
N ALA A 294 13.71 6.58 4.64
CA ALA A 294 13.33 7.67 5.52
C ALA A 294 14.36 8.81 5.44
N LYS A 295 13.91 10.05 5.47
CA LYS A 295 14.80 11.21 5.46
C LYS A 295 14.31 12.33 6.34
N ASP A 296 15.23 13.21 6.72
CA ASP A 296 14.95 14.48 7.37
C ASP A 296 14.23 14.29 8.71
N GLY A 297 14.95 13.76 9.70
CA GLY A 297 14.47 13.63 11.08
C GLY A 297 15.29 14.45 12.06
N ASP A 298 14.65 14.99 13.09
CA ASP A 298 15.36 15.81 14.07
C ASP A 298 16.24 14.97 15.01
N ASP A 299 15.71 13.85 15.51
CA ASP A 299 16.43 12.90 16.37
C ASP A 299 16.46 11.46 15.82
N LYS A 300 15.41 10.65 15.98
CA LYS A 300 15.51 9.20 15.70
C LYS A 300 14.69 8.79 14.48
N VAL A 301 15.24 7.90 13.65
CA VAL A 301 14.45 7.23 12.60
C VAL A 301 13.62 6.12 13.25
N PHE A 302 14.26 5.20 13.96
CA PHE A 302 13.59 4.08 14.61
C PHE A 302 13.81 4.08 16.13
N GLN A 303 12.71 4.09 16.88
CA GLN A 303 12.69 3.99 18.34
C GLN A 303 12.22 2.61 18.79
N ILE A 304 12.91 2.01 19.76
CA ILE A 304 12.59 0.67 20.27
C ILE A 304 12.28 0.75 21.78
N ASN A 305 10.99 0.70 22.14
CA ASN A 305 10.51 0.81 23.52
C ASN A 305 10.20 -0.53 24.20
N ALA A 306 10.32 -1.65 23.48
CA ALA A 306 10.08 -2.99 24.00
C ALA A 306 11.14 -3.98 23.51
N ALA A 307 11.31 -5.10 24.22
CA ALA A 307 12.24 -6.15 23.82
C ALA A 307 11.85 -6.71 22.45
N SER A 308 12.78 -6.73 21.48
CA SER A 308 12.46 -7.05 20.10
C SER A 308 13.63 -7.66 19.33
N THR A 309 13.31 -8.41 18.27
CA THR A 309 14.22 -8.59 17.14
C THR A 309 13.85 -7.57 16.08
N PHE A 310 14.76 -6.66 15.75
CA PHE A 310 14.53 -5.60 14.77
C PHE A 310 15.39 -5.83 13.54
N LYS A 311 14.76 -6.09 12.39
CA LYS A 311 15.41 -6.38 11.12
C LYS A 311 15.08 -5.29 10.12
N VAL A 312 16.10 -4.69 9.53
CA VAL A 312 15.94 -3.72 8.45
C VAL A 312 16.85 -4.09 7.28
N SER A 313 16.26 -4.23 6.10
CA SER A 313 17.00 -4.53 4.87
C SER A 313 16.60 -3.70 3.68
N ASN A 314 17.52 -3.53 2.72
CA ASN A 314 17.29 -2.79 1.47
C ASN A 314 16.79 -1.36 1.67
N PHE A 315 17.15 -0.75 2.81
CA PHE A 315 16.57 0.52 3.26
C PHE A 315 17.54 1.68 3.06
N LYS A 316 17.02 2.86 2.71
CA LYS A 316 17.81 4.09 2.64
C LYS A 316 17.41 5.08 3.73
N ALA A 317 18.36 5.51 4.56
CA ALA A 317 18.15 6.53 5.57
C ALA A 317 19.13 7.69 5.39
N THR A 318 18.65 8.93 5.46
CA THR A 318 19.53 10.11 5.39
C THR A 318 19.05 11.26 6.27
N ASN A 319 20.01 11.99 6.85
CA ASN A 319 19.75 13.23 7.60
C ASN A 319 18.84 13.03 8.82
N ALA A 320 19.38 12.37 9.86
CA ALA A 320 18.70 12.24 11.15
C ALA A 320 19.72 12.32 12.31
N GLY A 321 19.26 12.33 13.56
CA GLY A 321 20.16 12.19 14.72
C GLY A 321 20.75 10.79 14.83
N LYS A 322 19.89 9.78 14.90
CA LYS A 322 20.23 8.36 15.04
C LYS A 322 19.38 7.51 14.10
N PHE A 323 19.96 6.46 13.53
CA PHE A 323 19.15 5.52 12.73
C PHE A 323 18.28 4.62 13.63
N ILE A 324 18.83 4.02 14.67
CA ILE A 324 18.09 3.19 15.63
C ILE A 324 18.45 3.57 17.07
N ARG A 325 17.45 3.78 17.91
CA ARG A 325 17.61 4.00 19.36
C ARG A 325 16.76 3.01 20.14
N GLN A 326 17.39 2.20 20.96
CA GLN A 326 16.69 1.53 22.06
C GLN A 326 16.33 2.57 23.12
N ASN A 327 15.16 2.48 23.75
CA ASN A 327 14.71 3.43 24.77
C ASN A 327 15.77 3.65 25.87
N GLY A 328 16.00 4.92 26.21
CA GLY A 328 17.10 5.32 27.07
C GLY A 328 16.98 4.79 28.49
N GLY A 329 18.10 4.34 29.06
CA GLY A 329 18.17 3.78 30.40
C GLY A 329 17.53 2.40 30.56
N THR A 330 16.93 1.84 29.50
CA THR A 330 16.35 0.49 29.54
C THR A 330 17.41 -0.59 29.34
N THR A 331 17.20 -1.74 29.97
CA THR A 331 18.16 -2.86 30.00
C THR A 331 17.62 -4.13 29.35
N PHE A 332 16.41 -4.10 28.79
CA PHE A 332 15.89 -5.23 28.03
C PHE A 332 16.75 -5.49 26.80
N LYS A 333 16.66 -6.73 26.28
CA LYS A 333 17.43 -7.16 25.11
C LYS A 333 16.73 -6.74 23.82
N VAL A 334 17.51 -6.19 22.90
CA VAL A 334 17.14 -5.96 21.51
C VAL A 334 18.18 -6.63 20.62
N ASP A 335 17.74 -7.41 19.64
CA ASP A 335 18.60 -7.97 18.60
C ASP A 335 18.38 -7.18 17.30
N VAL A 336 19.35 -6.34 16.93
CA VAL A 336 19.29 -5.49 15.73
C VAL A 336 20.02 -6.15 14.57
N ILE A 337 19.38 -6.23 13.41
CA ILE A 337 19.93 -6.77 12.17
C ILE A 337 19.73 -5.75 11.06
N ILE A 338 20.83 -5.27 10.47
CA ILE A 338 20.87 -4.27 9.39
C ILE A 338 21.56 -4.92 8.19
N ASP A 339 20.88 -5.02 7.05
CA ASP A 339 21.44 -5.67 5.86
C ASP A 339 21.15 -4.90 4.57
N ARG A 340 22.15 -4.70 3.70
CA ARG A 340 21.96 -4.04 2.39
C ARG A 340 21.33 -2.65 2.49
N CYS A 341 21.70 -1.88 3.52
CA CYS A 341 21.20 -0.52 3.71
C CYS A 341 22.15 0.54 3.14
N ASP A 342 21.62 1.76 2.95
CA ASP A 342 22.38 2.97 2.67
C ASP A 342 22.04 4.02 3.74
N ILE A 343 22.97 4.26 4.66
CA ILE A 343 22.74 5.06 5.88
C ILE A 343 23.71 6.25 5.90
N SER A 344 23.21 7.46 5.79
CA SER A 344 24.06 8.65 5.71
C SER A 344 23.60 9.79 6.61
N LYS A 345 24.53 10.69 6.97
CA LYS A 345 24.20 11.94 7.69
C LYS A 345 23.45 11.69 9.00
N MET A 346 23.97 10.77 9.80
CA MET A 346 23.48 10.58 11.17
C MET A 346 24.29 11.49 12.10
N LYS A 347 23.65 12.46 12.74
CA LYS A 347 24.35 13.44 13.63
C LYS A 347 25.07 12.73 14.78
N GLU A 348 24.60 11.55 15.19
CA GLU A 348 25.16 10.79 16.31
C GLU A 348 25.63 9.38 15.92
N SER A 349 24.70 8.47 15.57
CA SER A 349 25.03 7.03 15.44
C SER A 349 24.08 6.25 14.54
N ILE A 350 24.49 5.04 14.15
CA ILE A 350 23.60 4.07 13.48
C ILE A 350 22.74 3.33 14.52
N PHE A 351 23.35 2.82 15.58
CA PHE A 351 22.59 2.19 16.67
C PHE A 351 23.12 2.60 18.04
N ARG A 352 22.19 3.01 18.92
CA ARG A 352 22.47 3.34 20.32
C ARG A 352 21.60 2.54 21.28
N THR A 353 22.23 2.00 22.32
CA THR A 353 21.58 1.31 23.43
C THR A 353 22.27 1.63 24.76
N ASP A 354 21.56 1.44 25.87
CA ASP A 354 22.14 1.42 27.23
C ASP A 354 22.10 0.00 27.85
N SER A 355 21.60 -0.99 27.10
CA SER A 355 21.51 -2.39 27.52
C SER A 355 22.82 -3.13 27.23
N SER A 356 23.36 -3.79 28.25
CA SER A 356 24.54 -4.64 28.11
C SER A 356 24.29 -5.94 27.32
N THR A 357 23.03 -6.29 27.05
CA THR A 357 22.64 -7.56 26.42
C THR A 357 22.15 -7.41 24.99
N SER A 358 21.90 -6.17 24.54
CA SER A 358 21.50 -5.89 23.16
C SER A 358 22.64 -6.15 22.19
N THR A 359 22.27 -6.57 20.98
CA THR A 359 23.20 -6.97 19.92
C THR A 359 22.94 -6.20 18.63
N VAL A 360 23.96 -6.08 17.79
CA VAL A 360 23.84 -5.54 16.45
C VAL A 360 24.63 -6.38 15.45
N THR A 361 23.95 -6.76 14.37
CA THR A 361 24.57 -7.33 13.18
C THR A 361 24.36 -6.35 12.03
N MET A 362 25.44 -5.87 11.40
CA MET A 362 25.37 -4.98 10.23
C MET A 362 26.15 -5.57 9.07
N THR A 363 25.47 -5.87 7.96
CA THR A 363 26.07 -6.51 6.79
C THR A 363 25.74 -5.80 5.49
N ASN A 364 26.65 -5.89 4.52
CA ASN A 364 26.44 -5.40 3.14
C ASN A 364 25.95 -3.94 3.06
N THR A 365 26.24 -3.12 4.08
CA THR A 365 25.63 -1.81 4.29
C THR A 365 26.63 -0.73 3.97
N ARG A 366 26.21 0.28 3.20
CA ARG A 366 27.00 1.47 2.94
C ARG A 366 26.64 2.55 3.96
N TYR A 367 27.63 3.27 4.48
CA TYR A 367 27.36 4.35 5.41
C TYR A 367 28.32 5.53 5.28
N SER A 368 27.85 6.74 5.57
CA SER A 368 28.67 7.96 5.48
C SER A 368 28.22 9.00 6.50
N GLN A 369 29.13 9.89 6.91
CA GLN A 369 28.81 11.05 7.75
C GLN A 369 28.05 10.66 9.04
N ILE A 370 28.62 9.75 9.83
CA ILE A 370 28.13 9.35 11.14
C ILE A 370 28.91 10.13 12.20
N GLY A 371 28.23 10.95 13.01
CA GLY A 371 28.87 11.98 13.82
C GLY A 371 29.79 11.45 14.92
N ASN A 372 29.30 10.59 15.80
CA ASN A 372 30.08 10.10 16.95
C ASN A 372 30.70 8.73 16.66
N SER A 373 29.85 7.72 16.45
CA SER A 373 30.27 6.33 16.21
C SER A 373 29.12 5.56 15.56
N PRO A 374 29.37 4.58 14.67
CA PRO A 374 28.33 3.69 14.17
C PRO A 374 27.52 3.04 15.29
N PHE A 375 28.17 2.60 16.37
CA PHE A 375 27.53 1.93 17.49
C PHE A 375 27.90 2.60 18.82
N ILE A 376 26.90 2.87 19.66
CA ILE A 376 27.06 3.48 20.99
C ILE A 376 26.39 2.61 22.05
N GLY A 377 27.14 2.28 23.10
CA GLY A 377 26.66 1.50 24.25
C GLY A 377 26.47 0.00 24.00
N VAL A 378 26.76 -0.47 22.79
CA VAL A 378 26.82 -1.90 22.48
C VAL A 378 28.18 -2.47 22.88
N SER A 379 28.19 -3.56 23.64
CA SER A 379 29.44 -4.27 23.97
C SER A 379 30.11 -4.81 22.71
N SER A 380 31.44 -4.79 22.63
CA SER A 380 32.17 -5.24 21.44
C SER A 380 31.89 -6.70 21.06
N SER A 381 31.66 -7.58 22.04
CA SER A 381 31.26 -8.97 21.83
C SER A 381 29.88 -9.14 21.20
N ASN A 382 29.05 -8.10 21.25
CA ASN A 382 27.67 -8.09 20.76
C ASN A 382 27.55 -7.36 19.41
N ILE A 383 28.69 -6.97 18.82
CA ILE A 383 28.76 -6.34 17.51
C ILE A 383 29.26 -7.37 16.51
N SER A 384 28.50 -7.58 15.44
CA SER A 384 28.88 -8.40 14.30
C SER A 384 28.79 -7.56 13.02
N THR A 385 29.87 -7.48 12.24
CA THR A 385 29.87 -6.69 11.00
C THR A 385 30.62 -7.38 9.88
N SER A 386 30.11 -7.31 8.66
CA SER A 386 30.81 -7.80 7.46
C SER A 386 30.38 -7.07 6.19
N ASN A 387 31.28 -6.94 5.22
CA ASN A 387 31.01 -6.35 3.89
C ASN A 387 30.37 -4.95 3.91
N ASN A 388 30.61 -4.16 4.96
CA ASN A 388 30.14 -2.78 5.01
C ASN A 388 31.13 -1.85 4.32
N THR A 389 30.63 -0.78 3.71
CA THR A 389 31.46 0.21 3.01
C THR A 389 31.19 1.60 3.55
N GLN A 390 32.17 2.19 4.22
CA GLN A 390 32.13 3.62 4.50
C GLN A 390 32.43 4.40 3.22
N TYR A 391 31.68 5.45 2.92
CA TYR A 391 31.87 6.28 1.73
C TYR A 391 31.84 7.78 2.00
#